data_AF-A0A4Z1CD11-F1
#
_entry.id   AF-A0A4Z1CD11-F1
#
_cell.length_a   1.000
_cell.length_b   1.000
_cell.length_c   1.000
_cell.angle_alpha   90.00
_cell.angle_beta   90.00
_cell.angle_gamma   90.00
#
_symmetry.space_group_name_H-M   'P 1'
#
loop_
_entity.id
_entity.type
_entity.pdbx_description
1 polymer ?
#
loop_
_entity_poly.entity_id
_entity_poly.type
_entity_poly.pdbx_seq_one_letter_code
_entity_poly.pdbx_strand_id
1 'polypeptide(L)'
;MQAVITDTDPFDLPEWLGTHDVVWRADAGLSTGHLVRGHLAAEPDAALTIACDLLAVDEAYPAPVVDDDTRLRVHQAWRHGQVVVGEVDSRLVLAVPGTRFGPELVLDALGRLARAVGARTERYAALLRLG
;
A
#
# COMPACT_ATOMS: atom_id res chain seq x y z
N MET A 1 18.53 -6.17 -3.49
CA MET A 1 18.76 -5.27 -2.33
C MET A 1 17.51 -5.38 -1.49
N GLN A 2 17.64 -5.67 -0.20
CA GLN A 2 16.48 -5.75 0.69
C GLN A 2 15.96 -4.32 0.94
N ALA A 3 14.67 -4.11 0.71
CA ALA A 3 13.99 -2.87 1.06
C ALA A 3 13.91 -2.76 2.59
N VAL A 4 14.29 -1.60 3.10
CA VAL A 4 14.12 -1.24 4.51
C VAL A 4 12.86 -0.40 4.61
N ILE A 5 11.87 -0.90 5.34
CA ILE A 5 10.60 -0.20 5.57
C ILE A 5 10.74 0.58 6.87
N THR A 6 10.70 1.91 6.78
CA THR A 6 10.58 2.77 7.96
C THR A 6 9.11 2.90 8.32
N ASP A 7 8.73 2.47 9.51
CA ASP A 7 7.32 2.48 9.91
C ASP A 7 6.77 3.90 9.99
N THR A 8 5.57 4.09 9.44
CA THR A 8 4.84 5.35 9.47
C THR A 8 3.56 5.15 10.27
N ASP A 9 3.34 6.01 11.26
CA ASP A 9 2.06 6.04 11.97
C ASP A 9 0.97 6.54 10.99
N PRO A 10 -0.12 5.79 10.76
CA PRO A 10 -1.23 6.23 9.94
C PRO A 10 -1.86 7.56 10.39
N PHE A 11 -1.74 7.94 11.68
CA PHE A 11 -2.23 9.22 12.18
C PHE A 11 -1.33 10.41 11.83
N ASP A 12 -0.08 10.15 11.43
CA ASP A 12 0.83 11.19 10.92
C ASP A 12 0.64 11.44 9.41
N LEU A 13 -0.19 10.63 8.73
CA LEU A 13 -0.52 10.83 7.34
C LEU A 13 -1.46 12.04 7.14
N PRO A 14 -1.53 12.61 5.92
CA PRO A 14 -2.39 13.74 5.64
C PRO A 14 -3.87 13.49 6.01
N GLU A 15 -4.48 14.44 6.72
CA GLU A 15 -5.87 14.36 7.21
C GLU A 15 -6.89 14.04 6.11
N TRP A 16 -6.63 14.46 4.87
CA TRP A 16 -7.54 14.24 3.75
C TRP A 16 -7.79 12.76 3.47
N LEU A 17 -6.85 11.86 3.82
CA LEU A 17 -7.03 10.41 3.70
C LEU A 17 -8.16 9.88 4.61
N GLY A 18 -8.35 10.49 5.78
CA GLY A 18 -9.43 10.13 6.71
C GLY A 18 -10.81 10.67 6.29
N THR A 19 -10.83 11.74 5.49
CA THR A 19 -11.99 12.63 5.37
C THR A 19 -12.59 12.70 3.97
N HIS A 20 -11.78 12.51 2.92
CA HIS A 20 -12.20 12.61 1.52
C HIS A 20 -12.44 11.24 0.88
N ASP A 21 -13.02 11.24 -0.31
CA ASP A 21 -12.98 10.08 -1.19
C ASP A 21 -11.57 9.97 -1.79
N VAL A 22 -10.99 8.78 -1.75
CA VAL A 22 -9.59 8.53 -2.10
C VAL A 22 -9.52 7.48 -3.20
N VAL A 23 -8.80 7.80 -4.27
CA VAL A 23 -8.52 6.85 -5.35
C VAL A 23 -7.03 6.56 -5.36
N TRP A 24 -6.68 5.29 -5.15
CA TRP A 24 -5.36 4.80 -5.47
C TRP A 24 -5.27 4.49 -6.96
N ARG A 25 -4.24 5.00 -7.63
CA ARG A 25 -4.03 4.82 -9.06
C ARG A 25 -2.70 4.11 -9.29
N ALA A 26 -2.74 3.03 -10.05
CA ALA A 26 -1.54 2.33 -10.48
C ALA A 26 -0.85 3.10 -11.62
N ASP A 27 0.46 3.34 -11.52
CA ASP A 27 1.23 4.00 -12.57
C ASP A 27 1.42 3.07 -13.79
N ALA A 28 1.44 1.76 -13.56
CA ALA A 28 1.56 0.71 -14.56
C ALA A 28 0.62 -0.47 -14.28
N GLY A 29 0.65 -1.51 -15.13
CA GLY A 29 -0.12 -2.73 -14.92
C GLY A 29 0.29 -3.51 -13.66
N LEU A 30 -0.65 -4.28 -13.10
CA LEU A 30 -0.42 -5.09 -11.89
C LEU A 30 0.53 -6.28 -12.09
N SER A 31 0.82 -6.67 -13.33
CA SER A 31 1.73 -7.78 -13.68
C SER A 31 3.22 -7.41 -13.57
N THR A 32 3.54 -6.29 -12.91
CA THR A 32 4.91 -5.75 -12.77
C THR A 32 5.74 -6.44 -11.68
N GLY A 33 5.15 -7.37 -10.91
CA GLY A 33 5.86 -8.20 -9.93
C GLY A 33 5.45 -7.89 -8.50
N HIS A 34 6.44 -7.85 -7.60
CA HIS A 34 6.23 -7.64 -6.15
C HIS A 34 6.07 -6.18 -5.75
N LEU A 35 6.36 -5.22 -6.63
CA LEU A 35 6.22 -3.80 -6.37
C LEU A 35 5.34 -3.17 -7.45
N VAL A 36 4.25 -2.54 -7.02
CA VAL A 36 3.38 -1.77 -7.92
C VAL A 36 3.44 -0.31 -7.51
N ARG A 37 4.01 0.51 -8.39
CA ARG A 37 4.08 1.95 -8.19
C ARG A 37 2.70 2.59 -8.38
N GLY A 38 2.37 3.54 -7.52
CA GLY A 38 1.11 4.26 -7.61
C GLY A 38 1.07 5.51 -6.75
N HIS A 39 -0.12 6.10 -6.69
CA HIS A 39 -0.39 7.30 -5.93
C HIS A 39 -1.81 7.29 -5.40
N LEU A 40 -1.99 7.83 -4.19
CA LEU A 40 -3.30 8.17 -3.64
C LEU A 40 -3.61 9.61 -4.07
N ALA A 41 -4.84 9.87 -4.48
CA ALA A 41 -5.33 11.23 -4.63
C ALA A 41 -6.74 11.37 -4.09
N ALA A 42 -7.05 12.56 -3.56
CA ALA A 42 -8.40 12.90 -3.16
C ALA A 42 -9.28 13.18 -4.38
N GLU A 43 -10.57 12.93 -4.24
CA GLU A 43 -11.61 13.42 -5.15
C GLU A 43 -12.50 14.44 -4.42
N PRO A 44 -12.89 15.55 -5.07
CA PRO A 44 -12.53 15.97 -6.43
C PRO A 44 -11.20 16.74 -6.52
N ASP A 45 -10.49 16.97 -5.40
CA ASP A 45 -9.27 17.78 -5.38
C ASP A 45 -8.03 16.97 -5.75
N ALA A 46 -7.77 16.88 -7.05
CA ALA A 46 -6.61 16.17 -7.60
C ALA A 46 -5.25 16.78 -7.20
N ALA A 47 -5.20 17.99 -6.62
CA ALA A 47 -3.95 18.56 -6.12
C ALA A 47 -3.50 17.86 -4.81
N LEU A 48 -4.44 17.27 -4.07
CA LEU A 48 -4.15 16.47 -2.89
C LEU A 48 -3.74 15.06 -3.33
N THR A 49 -2.45 14.87 -3.58
CA THR A 49 -1.90 13.58 -3.98
C THR A 49 -0.62 13.24 -3.22
N ILE A 50 -0.42 11.95 -2.95
CA ILE A 50 0.83 11.41 -2.41
C ILE A 50 1.23 10.14 -3.16
N ALA A 51 2.53 9.96 -3.35
CA ALA A 51 3.10 8.69 -3.81
C ALA A 51 2.81 7.60 -2.77
N CYS A 52 2.21 6.50 -3.22
CA CYS A 52 1.88 5.36 -2.38
C CYS A 52 1.97 4.09 -3.20
N ASP A 53 2.99 3.28 -2.94
CA ASP A 53 3.25 2.05 -3.66
C ASP A 53 2.72 0.85 -2.88
N LEU A 54 2.49 -0.26 -3.57
CA LEU A 54 2.13 -1.53 -2.94
C LEU A 54 3.32 -2.49 -3.04
N LEU A 55 3.71 -3.08 -1.92
CA LEU A 55 4.87 -3.97 -1.82
C LEU A 55 4.47 -5.35 -1.29
N ALA A 56 4.64 -6.38 -2.11
CA ALA A 56 4.44 -7.77 -1.76
C ALA A 56 5.76 -8.36 -1.22
N VAL A 57 5.78 -8.86 0.02
CA VAL A 57 7.03 -9.13 0.76
C VAL A 57 7.59 -10.55 0.61
N ASP A 58 6.86 -11.47 -0.02
CA ASP A 58 7.26 -12.89 -0.09
C ASP A 58 8.11 -13.22 -1.33
N GLU A 59 8.36 -12.26 -2.22
CA GLU A 59 9.28 -12.47 -3.35
C GLU A 59 10.73 -12.58 -2.83
N ALA A 60 11.42 -13.63 -3.25
CA ALA A 60 12.75 -13.96 -2.73
C ALA A 60 13.80 -14.26 -3.80
N TYR A 61 13.45 -14.10 -5.07
CA TYR A 61 14.38 -14.28 -6.18
C TYR A 61 14.67 -12.95 -6.89
N PRO A 62 15.94 -12.63 -7.23
CA PRO A 62 17.16 -13.38 -6.91
C PRO A 62 17.63 -13.22 -5.45
N ALA A 63 16.98 -12.32 -4.69
CA ALA A 63 17.19 -12.13 -3.26
C ALA A 63 15.87 -11.71 -2.59
N PRO A 64 15.70 -11.92 -1.27
CA PRO A 64 14.56 -11.44 -0.50
C PRO A 64 14.28 -9.95 -0.69
N VAL A 65 13.00 -9.60 -0.88
CA VAL A 65 12.55 -8.20 -0.96
C VAL A 65 12.73 -7.47 0.36
N VAL A 66 12.49 -8.13 1.50
CA VAL A 66 12.70 -7.58 2.86
C VAL A 66 13.42 -8.61 3.73
N ASP A 67 13.85 -8.21 4.93
CA ASP A 67 14.36 -9.15 5.94
C ASP A 67 13.23 -10.00 6.57
N ASP A 68 13.62 -11.05 7.30
CA ASP A 68 12.68 -12.00 7.89
C ASP A 68 11.81 -11.37 8.99
N ASP A 69 12.34 -10.41 9.75
CA ASP A 69 11.61 -9.73 10.81
C ASP A 69 10.50 -8.84 10.22
N THR A 70 10.79 -8.09 9.16
CA THR A 70 9.82 -7.29 8.41
C THR A 70 8.77 -8.19 7.75
N ARG A 71 9.20 -9.30 7.14
CA ARG A 71 8.28 -10.27 6.55
C ARG A 71 7.32 -10.83 7.60
N LEU A 72 7.83 -11.27 8.76
CA LEU A 72 7.01 -11.77 9.86
C LEU A 72 6.00 -10.73 10.35
N ARG A 73 6.45 -9.48 10.54
CA ARG A 73 5.61 -8.37 10.97
C ARG A 73 4.47 -8.07 10.00
N VAL A 74 4.75 -8.06 8.70
CA VAL A 74 3.73 -7.89 7.65
C VAL A 74 2.67 -8.99 7.71
N HIS A 75 3.10 -10.25 7.85
CA HIS A 75 2.18 -11.38 8.01
C HIS A 75 1.32 -11.28 9.28
N GLN A 76 1.91 -10.85 10.39
CA GLN A 76 1.18 -10.65 11.65
C GLN A 76 0.13 -9.54 11.53
N ALA A 77 0.52 -8.35 11.06
CA ALA A 77 -0.40 -7.25 10.83
C ALA A 77 -1.54 -7.68 9.90
N TRP A 78 -1.21 -8.39 8.82
CA TRP A 78 -2.20 -8.88 7.87
C TRP A 78 -3.19 -9.86 8.50
N ARG A 79 -2.72 -10.79 9.32
CA ARG A 79 -3.57 -11.73 10.06
C ARG A 79 -4.54 -11.01 11.00
N HIS A 80 -4.17 -9.84 11.52
CA HIS A 80 -4.97 -9.04 12.44
C HIS A 80 -5.86 -7.98 11.73
N GLY A 81 -6.02 -8.07 10.41
CA GLY A 81 -6.87 -7.12 9.67
C GLY A 81 -6.25 -5.73 9.51
N GLN A 82 -4.93 -5.61 9.69
CA GLN A 82 -4.15 -4.39 9.53
C GLN A 82 -3.27 -4.48 8.28
N VAL A 83 -2.68 -3.35 7.87
CA VAL A 83 -1.66 -3.27 6.83
C VAL A 83 -0.45 -2.53 7.39
N VAL A 84 0.75 -2.97 7.04
CA VAL A 84 1.96 -2.21 7.40
C VAL A 84 2.05 -1.01 6.48
N VAL A 85 2.04 0.17 7.08
CA VAL A 85 2.27 1.44 6.41
C VAL A 85 3.69 1.89 6.76
N GLY A 86 4.46 2.25 5.75
CA GLY A 86 5.81 2.74 5.96
C GLY A 86 6.36 3.47 4.76
N GLU A 87 7.64 3.82 4.83
CA GLU A 87 8.34 4.55 3.79
C GLU A 87 9.51 3.72 3.24
N VAL A 88 9.64 3.71 1.91
CA VAL A 88 10.78 3.16 1.17
C VAL A 88 11.18 4.19 0.12
N ASP A 89 12.44 4.62 0.10
CA ASP A 89 12.96 5.62 -0.86
C ASP A 89 12.09 6.90 -0.94
N SER A 90 11.65 7.43 0.21
CA SER A 90 10.78 8.63 0.28
C SER A 90 9.40 8.49 -0.34
N ARG A 91 8.92 7.25 -0.50
CA ARG A 91 7.56 6.96 -0.96
C ARG A 91 6.83 6.14 0.08
N LEU A 92 5.57 6.48 0.32
CA LEU A 92 4.70 5.68 1.16
C LEU A 92 4.53 4.30 0.52
N VAL A 93 4.51 3.27 1.35
CA VAL A 93 4.35 1.87 0.94
C VAL A 93 3.32 1.21 1.83
N LEU A 94 2.41 0.46 1.21
CA LEU A 94 1.58 -0.53 1.87
C LEU A 94 2.21 -1.91 1.66
N ALA A 95 2.80 -2.47 2.71
CA ALA A 95 3.42 -3.78 2.66
C ALA A 95 2.40 -4.89 2.98
N VAL A 96 2.32 -5.87 2.09
CA VAL A 96 1.35 -6.97 2.14
C VAL A 96 2.01 -8.33 1.94
N PRO A 97 1.43 -9.41 2.48
CA PRO A 97 1.83 -10.77 2.13
C PRO A 97 1.61 -11.07 0.64
N GLY A 98 2.45 -11.94 0.08
CA GLY A 98 2.39 -12.40 -1.30
C GLY A 98 3.61 -12.03 -2.13
N THR A 99 3.61 -12.47 -3.39
CA THR A 99 4.70 -12.23 -4.37
C THR A 99 4.26 -11.32 -5.53
N ARG A 100 2.95 -11.10 -5.68
CA ARG A 100 2.35 -10.31 -6.77
C ARG A 100 0.99 -9.77 -6.36
N PHE A 101 0.48 -8.81 -7.14
CA PHE A 101 -0.83 -8.19 -6.91
C PHE A 101 -1.91 -8.70 -7.86
N GLY A 102 -3.09 -8.93 -7.30
CA GLY A 102 -4.36 -9.01 -8.01
C GLY A 102 -5.32 -7.93 -7.48
N PRO A 103 -6.43 -7.65 -8.19
CA PRO A 103 -7.39 -6.61 -7.78
C PRO A 103 -7.89 -6.75 -6.35
N GLU A 104 -8.11 -7.99 -5.89
CA GLU A 104 -8.63 -8.29 -4.55
C GLU A 104 -7.63 -7.90 -3.46
N LEU A 105 -6.34 -8.19 -3.66
CA LEU A 105 -5.29 -7.84 -2.70
C LEU A 105 -5.10 -6.33 -2.61
N VAL A 106 -5.20 -5.63 -3.75
CA VAL A 106 -5.16 -4.16 -3.79
C VAL A 106 -6.32 -3.58 -2.97
N LEU A 107 -7.55 -4.05 -3.19
CA LEU A 107 -8.71 -3.55 -2.47
C LEU A 107 -8.66 -3.88 -0.97
N ASP A 108 -8.17 -5.06 -0.57
CA ASP A 108 -8.00 -5.39 0.86
C ASP A 108 -6.93 -4.48 1.50
N ALA A 109 -5.81 -4.23 0.82
CA ALA A 109 -4.77 -3.32 1.31
C ALA A 109 -5.30 -1.89 1.53
N LEU A 110 -6.05 -1.36 0.56
CA LEU A 110 -6.67 -0.04 0.66
C LEU A 110 -7.74 0.02 1.75
N GLY A 111 -8.56 -1.04 1.86
CA GLY A 111 -9.57 -1.12 2.92
C GLY A 111 -8.95 -1.11 4.33
N ARG A 112 -7.78 -1.73 4.48
CA ARG A 112 -7.01 -1.71 5.74
C ARG A 112 -6.37 -0.37 6.00
N LEU A 113 -5.82 0.29 4.98
CA LEU A 113 -5.34 1.67 5.10
C LEU A 113 -6.47 2.61 5.54
N ALA A 114 -7.64 2.53 4.90
CA ALA A 114 -8.81 3.34 5.24
C ALA A 114 -9.16 3.22 6.73
N ARG A 115 -9.22 1.98 7.26
CA ARG A 115 -9.47 1.74 8.69
C ARG A 115 -8.35 2.32 9.58
N ALA A 116 -7.10 2.20 9.16
CA ALA A 116 -5.95 2.69 9.91
C ALA A 116 -5.96 4.22 10.06
N VAL A 117 -6.40 4.95 9.03
CA VAL A 117 -6.55 6.42 9.08
C VAL A 117 -7.94 6.88 9.58
N GLY A 118 -8.77 5.96 10.08
CA GLY A 118 -10.11 6.27 10.59
C GLY A 118 -11.17 6.58 9.53
N ALA A 119 -10.88 6.33 8.25
CA ALA A 119 -11.83 6.47 7.15
C ALA A 119 -12.79 5.26 7.05
N ARG A 120 -13.88 5.47 6.31
CA ARG A 120 -14.77 4.39 5.88
C ARG A 120 -14.22 3.74 4.62
N THR A 121 -14.30 2.42 4.54
CA THR A 121 -13.78 1.65 3.41
C THR A 121 -14.45 2.01 2.08
N GLU A 122 -15.72 2.42 2.11
CA GLU A 122 -16.50 2.81 0.92
C GLU A 122 -15.98 4.09 0.24
N ARG A 123 -15.13 4.86 0.93
CA ARG A 123 -14.49 6.07 0.37
C ARG A 123 -13.24 5.78 -0.44
N TYR A 124 -12.74 4.54 -0.40
CA TYR A 124 -11.52 4.16 -1.09
C TYR A 124 -11.84 3.38 -2.36
N ALA A 125 -11.21 3.78 -3.46
CA ALA A 125 -11.29 3.08 -4.73
C ALA A 125 -9.90 2.81 -5.31
N ALA A 126 -9.82 1.86 -6.24
CA ALA A 126 -8.61 1.57 -7.00
C ALA A 126 -8.87 1.78 -8.50
N LEU A 127 -8.01 2.55 -9.16
CA LEU A 127 -7.93 2.64 -10.60
C LEU A 127 -6.77 1.76 -11.07
N LEU A 128 -7.12 0.65 -11.71
CA LEU A 128 -6.18 -0.38 -12.14
C LEU A 128 -5.97 -0.32 -13.64
N ARG A 129 -4.71 -0.51 -14.09
CA ARG A 129 -4.38 -0.73 -15.49
C ARG A 129 -4.28 -2.23 -15.77
N LEU A 130 -5.06 -2.70 -16.73
CA LEU A 130 -5.05 -4.09 -17.17
C LEU A 130 -3.99 -4.28 -18.26
N GLY A 131 -2.70 -4.29 -17.88
CA GLY A 131 -1.59 -4.56 -18.81
C GLY A 131 -1.31 -3.44 -19.79
#